data_AF-A0A2D0H8T3-F1
#
_entry.id   AF-A0A2D0H8T3-F1
#
_cell.length_a   1.000
_cell.length_b   1.000
_cell.length_c   1.000
_cell.angle_alpha   90.00
_cell.angle_beta   90.00
_cell.angle_gamma   90.00
#
_symmetry.space_group_name_H-M   'P 1'
#
loop_
_entity.id
_entity.type
_entity.pdbx_description
1 polymer ?
#
loop_
_entity_poly.entity_id
_entity_poly.type
_entity_poly.pdbx_seq_one_letter_code
_entity_poly.pdbx_strand_id
1 'polypeptide(L)'
;MPSQVYTWKRFWCPRSGHIDLRDGGYLVNPDSEWGHFYKSDSVAFETISQMPCLVLLGEAGMGKTTATEQAYHQASYKFSGSEMFVMVQTW
;
A
#
# COMPACT_ATOMS: atom_id res chain seq x y z
N MET A 1 -11.89 -21.43 -11.05
CA MET A 1 -12.27 -20.85 -9.75
C MET A 1 -12.64 -19.39 -9.99
N PRO A 2 -13.82 -18.90 -9.57
CA PRO A 2 -14.12 -17.48 -9.70
C PRO A 2 -13.13 -16.66 -8.87
N SER A 3 -12.52 -15.64 -9.46
CA SER A 3 -11.63 -14.71 -8.78
C SER A 3 -12.46 -13.74 -7.94
N GLN A 4 -12.56 -13.98 -6.64
CA GLN A 4 -13.23 -13.06 -5.72
C GLN A 4 -12.32 -11.86 -5.44
N VAL A 5 -12.76 -10.66 -5.82
CA VAL A 5 -12.05 -9.41 -5.53
C VAL A 5 -12.68 -8.79 -4.28
N TYR A 6 -11.88 -8.65 -3.22
CA TYR A 6 -12.30 -7.99 -1.99
C TYR A 6 -12.07 -6.48 -2.10
N THR A 7 -13.04 -5.66 -1.65
CA THR A 7 -13.00 -4.20 -1.64
C THR A 7 -12.28 -3.64 -0.40
N TRP A 8 -11.28 -4.35 0.11
CA TRP A 8 -10.50 -3.91 1.28
C TRP A 8 -9.61 -2.73 0.91
N LYS A 9 -9.53 -1.76 1.82
CA LYS A 9 -8.61 -0.62 1.68
C LYS A 9 -7.19 -1.14 1.90
N ARG A 10 -6.32 -0.95 0.90
CA ARG A 10 -4.92 -1.35 0.98
C ARG A 10 -4.06 -0.17 1.39
N PHE A 11 -3.14 -0.43 2.30
CA PHE A 11 -2.10 0.52 2.67
C PHE A 11 -0.76 0.10 2.06
N TRP A 12 0.09 1.09 1.85
CA TRP A 12 1.40 0.95 1.22
C TRP A 12 2.45 1.54 2.16
N CYS A 13 3.54 0.83 2.38
CA CYS A 13 4.64 1.33 3.20
C CYS A 13 5.89 1.53 2.33
N PRO A 14 6.63 2.65 2.47
CA PRO A 14 7.94 2.81 1.85
C PRO A 14 8.89 1.68 2.24
N ARG A 15 9.80 1.29 1.35
CA ARG A 15 10.76 0.20 1.61
C ARG A 15 11.65 0.46 2.84
N SER A 16 12.03 1.72 3.05
CA SER A 16 12.78 2.20 4.22
C SER A 16 11.89 2.67 5.37
N GLY A 17 10.57 2.56 5.21
CA GLY A 17 9.60 2.97 6.21
C GLY A 17 9.50 2.00 7.38
N HIS A 18 8.93 2.48 8.46
CA HIS A 18 8.63 1.70 9.65
C HIS A 18 7.27 1.01 9.53
N ILE A 19 7.31 -0.30 9.78
CA ILE A 19 6.16 -1.18 9.80
C ILE A 19 5.97 -1.63 11.26
N ASP A 20 4.80 -1.32 11.85
CA ASP A 20 4.44 -1.78 13.20
C ASP A 20 3.65 -3.10 13.13
N LEU A 21 4.19 -4.16 13.74
CA LEU A 21 3.64 -5.53 13.76
C LEU A 21 3.11 -5.94 15.14
N ARG A 22 2.86 -4.98 16.04
CA ARG A 22 2.44 -5.26 17.43
C ARG A 22 1.02 -5.84 17.53
N ASP A 23 0.22 -5.74 16.47
CA ASP A 23 -1.13 -6.30 16.42
C ASP A 23 -1.10 -7.80 16.10
N GLY A 24 -0.52 -8.60 17.01
CA GLY A 24 -0.47 -10.07 16.85
C GLY A 24 0.33 -10.54 15.63
N GLY A 25 1.32 -9.76 15.18
CA GLY A 25 2.07 -10.02 13.95
C GLY A 25 1.37 -9.53 12.67
N TYR A 26 0.19 -8.95 12.82
CA TYR A 26 -0.48 -8.16 11.78
C TYR A 26 -0.09 -6.70 11.88
N LEU A 27 -0.43 -6.00 10.82
CA LEU A 27 -0.13 -4.61 10.65
C LEU A 27 -1.22 -3.78 11.28
N VAL A 28 -0.80 -2.77 12.02
CA VAL A 28 -1.75 -1.81 12.59
C VAL A 28 -2.46 -1.09 11.45
N ASN A 29 -3.78 -1.17 11.42
CA ASN A 29 -4.60 -0.35 10.53
C ASN A 29 -4.47 1.12 10.96
N PRO A 30 -3.87 2.00 10.14
CA PRO A 30 -3.70 3.41 10.50
C PRO A 30 -5.02 4.16 10.61
N ASP A 31 -6.09 3.68 9.96
CA ASP A 31 -7.44 4.28 10.05
C ASP A 31 -8.26 3.75 11.24
N SER A 32 -7.70 2.86 12.07
CA SER A 32 -8.40 2.38 13.27
C SER A 32 -8.46 3.45 14.37
N GLU A 33 -9.40 3.29 15.31
CA GLU A 33 -9.53 4.17 16.49
C GLU A 33 -8.18 4.34 17.22
N TRP A 34 -7.37 3.30 17.26
CA TRP A 34 -6.08 3.30 17.95
C TRP A 34 -4.90 3.56 17.02
N GLY A 35 -5.11 3.64 15.70
CA GLY A 35 -4.06 3.72 14.68
C GLY A 35 -3.12 4.90 14.88
N HIS A 36 -3.62 6.02 15.40
CA HIS A 36 -2.84 7.23 15.67
C HIS A 36 -1.86 7.11 16.84
N PHE A 37 -2.02 6.12 17.72
CA PHE A 37 -1.06 5.85 18.81
C PHE A 37 0.13 5.01 18.35
N TYR A 38 0.02 4.33 17.20
CA TYR A 38 1.05 3.46 16.66
C TYR A 38 1.71 4.14 15.47
N LYS A 39 3.03 4.32 15.55
CA LYS A 39 3.77 4.97 14.47
C LYS A 39 3.93 3.98 13.32
N SER A 40 3.28 4.25 12.19
CA SER A 40 3.42 3.50 10.94
C SER A 40 3.62 4.47 9.78
N ASP A 41 4.54 4.14 8.87
CA ASP A 41 4.76 4.91 7.64
C ASP A 41 3.82 4.44 6.51
N SER A 42 2.85 3.58 6.82
CA SER A 42 1.82 3.11 5.90
C SER A 42 0.90 4.25 5.47
N VAL A 43 0.73 4.40 4.15
CA VAL A 43 -0.09 5.45 3.52
C VAL A 43 -1.10 4.85 2.54
N ALA A 44 -2.19 5.58 2.29
CA ALA A 44 -3.18 5.19 1.28
C ALA A 44 -2.66 5.48 -0.14
N PHE A 45 -3.16 4.74 -1.14
CA PHE A 45 -2.70 4.87 -2.54
C PHE A 45 -2.83 6.29 -3.07
N GLU A 46 -3.87 7.02 -2.68
CA GLU A 46 -4.14 8.40 -3.10
C GLU A 46 -2.95 9.32 -2.80
N THR A 47 -2.27 9.08 -1.68
CA THR A 47 -1.11 9.88 -1.21
C THR A 47 0.12 9.69 -2.11
N ILE A 48 0.27 8.50 -2.70
CA ILE A 48 1.43 8.12 -3.52
C ILE A 48 1.12 8.09 -5.01
N SER A 49 -0.16 8.21 -5.39
CA SER A 49 -0.67 8.14 -6.76
C SER A 49 -0.08 9.20 -7.70
N GLN A 50 0.45 10.29 -7.13
CA GLN A 50 1.11 11.37 -7.86
C GLN A 50 2.55 11.02 -8.25
N MET A 51 3.12 9.95 -7.69
CA MET A 51 4.48 9.53 -8.02
C MET A 51 4.52 8.96 -9.44
N PRO A 52 5.53 9.33 -10.24
CA PRO A 52 5.63 8.94 -11.65
C PRO A 52 5.93 7.45 -11.82
N CYS A 53 6.55 6.82 -10.81
CA CYS A 53 6.93 5.42 -10.84
C CYS A 53 6.88 4.85 -9.42
N LEU A 54 6.01 3.85 -9.24
CA LEU A 54 5.87 3.08 -8.02
C LEU A 54 6.30 1.64 -8.29
N VAL A 55 7.23 1.13 -7.48
CA VAL A 55 7.64 -0.28 -7.55
C VAL A 55 7.04 -1.03 -6.39
N LEU A 56 6.28 -2.08 -6.66
CA LEU A 56 5.64 -2.89 -5.62
C LEU A 56 6.48 -4.12 -5.26
N LEU A 57 6.92 -4.20 -4.01
CA LEU A 57 7.68 -5.31 -3.46
C LEU A 57 6.87 -6.14 -2.46
N GLY A 58 7.25 -7.42 -2.34
CA GLY A 58 6.65 -8.37 -1.40
C GLY A 58 6.95 -9.82 -1.77
N GLU A 59 6.75 -10.74 -0.84
CA GLU A 59 6.91 -12.19 -1.02
C GLU A 59 6.00 -12.73 -2.15
N ALA A 60 6.35 -13.91 -2.66
CA ALA A 60 5.47 -14.64 -3.58
C ALA A 60 4.11 -14.91 -2.93
N GLY A 61 3.02 -14.72 -3.68
CA GLY A 61 1.66 -14.94 -3.15
C GLY A 61 1.04 -13.80 -2.34
N MET A 62 1.76 -12.70 -2.04
CA MET A 62 1.20 -11.53 -1.31
C MET A 62 0.22 -10.65 -2.11
N GLY A 63 -0.28 -11.10 -3.26
CA GLY A 63 -1.29 -10.36 -4.02
C GLY A 63 -0.79 -9.12 -4.76
N LYS A 64 0.52 -9.04 -5.05
CA LYS A 64 1.13 -7.89 -5.78
C LYS A 64 0.44 -7.60 -7.11
N THR A 65 0.17 -8.63 -7.92
CA THR A 65 -0.53 -8.46 -9.20
C THR A 65 -1.89 -7.81 -9.02
N THR A 66 -2.68 -8.30 -8.05
CA THR A 66 -4.01 -7.75 -7.74
C THR A 66 -3.94 -6.31 -7.26
N ALA A 67 -2.98 -5.96 -6.41
CA ALA A 67 -2.83 -4.58 -5.94
C ALA A 67 -2.39 -3.62 -7.06
N THR A 68 -1.49 -4.05 -7.93
CA THR A 68 -1.08 -3.25 -9.10
C THR A 68 -2.26 -3.01 -10.05
N GLU A 69 -3.08 -4.02 -10.32
CA GLU A 69 -4.30 -3.88 -11.13
C GLU A 69 -5.29 -2.89 -10.48
N GLN A 70 -5.53 -3.01 -9.18
CA GLN A 70 -6.41 -2.09 -8.44
C GLN A 70 -5.88 -0.64 -8.49
N ALA A 71 -4.58 -0.45 -8.27
CA ALA A 71 -3.93 0.86 -8.35
C ALA A 71 -4.02 1.46 -9.76
N TYR A 72 -3.82 0.64 -10.80
CA TYR A 72 -3.96 1.07 -12.19
C TYR A 72 -5.37 1.58 -12.48
N HIS A 73 -6.41 0.90 -11.97
CA HIS A 73 -7.80 1.34 -12.13
C HIS A 73 -8.15 2.59 -11.30
N GLN A 74 -7.44 2.84 -10.19
CA GLN A 74 -7.65 4.01 -9.33
C GLN A 74 -6.89 5.25 -9.81
N ALA A 75 -5.79 5.09 -10.54
CA ALA A 75 -4.97 6.20 -11.00
C ALA A 75 -5.74 7.06 -12.03
N SER A 76 -5.90 8.35 -11.72
CA SER A 76 -6.35 9.37 -12.68
C SER A 76 -5.14 10.16 -13.17
N TYR A 77 -4.85 10.09 -14.48
CA TYR A 77 -3.62 10.64 -15.07
C TYR A 77 -3.47 12.16 -14.89
N LYS A 78 -2.49 12.60 -14.08
CA LYS A 78 -1.91 13.97 -14.09
C LYS A 78 -0.42 13.87 -13.75
N PHE A 79 0.45 14.43 -14.58
CA PHE A 79 1.91 14.21 -14.51
C PHE A 79 2.68 15.50 -14.20
N SER A 80 3.59 15.46 -13.22
CA SER A 80 4.72 16.40 -13.07
C SER A 80 5.76 15.86 -12.08
N GLY A 81 6.94 15.44 -12.56
CA GLY A 81 8.16 15.31 -11.75
C GLY A 81 8.60 13.89 -11.37
N SER A 82 9.91 13.61 -11.47
CA SER A 82 10.59 12.32 -11.37
C SER A 82 11.12 11.99 -9.96
N GLU A 83 10.39 11.19 -9.17
CA GLU A 83 10.95 10.47 -8.00
C GLU A 83 10.52 8.99 -8.05
N MET A 84 11.48 8.08 -7.81
CA MET A 84 11.29 6.64 -7.81
C MET A 84 11.17 6.15 -6.36
N PHE A 85 10.00 5.65 -5.98
CA PHE A 85 9.77 5.07 -4.67
C PHE A 85 9.45 3.57 -4.78
N VAL A 86 10.09 2.80 -3.90
CA VAL A 86 9.92 1.36 -3.77
C VAL A 86 9.02 1.13 -2.55
N MET A 87 7.85 0.51 -2.75
CA MET A 87 6.79 0.40 -1.75
C MET A 87 6.45 -1.09 -1.51
N VAL A 88 6.34 -1.46 -0.24
CA VAL A 88 5.92 -2.79 0.22
C VAL A 88 4.41 -2.77 0.41
N GLN A 89 3.73 -3.75 -0.18
CA GLN A 89 2.30 -3.92 0.01
C GLN A 89 2.01 -4.54 1.37
N THR A 90 0.98 -4.04 2.04
CA THR A 90 0.52 -4.58 3.31
C THR A 90 -0.96 -4.92 3.24
N TRP A 91 -1.36 -6.10 3.75
CA TRP A 91 -2.73 -6.61 3.72
C TRP A 91 -3.62 -5.94 4.75
#